data_AF-A0A7Y2FN89-F1
#
_entry.id   AF-A0A7Y2FN89-F1
#
_cell.length_a   1.000
_cell.length_b   1.000
_cell.length_c   1.000
_cell.angle_alpha   90.00
_cell.angle_beta   90.00
_cell.angle_gamma   90.00
#
_symmetry.space_group_name_H-M   'P 1'
#
loop_
_entity.id
_entity.type
_entity.pdbx_description
1 polymer ?
#
loop_
_entity_poly.entity_id
_entity_poly.type
_entity_poly.pdbx_seq_one_letter_code
_entity_poly.pdbx_strand_id
1 'polypeptide(L)'
;MKPVFLVLALLSTVLWLGCGDDRPPGTAGNESALVGGTCMNNSECEQGLCEDGFRFPGGTCTVSCGNTGNCPQGSACGALASGWVCLVNCRDASDCRTDYLCEAVTEAGTNETSMVSVCIGPAR
;
A
#
# COMPACT_ATOMS: atom_id res chain seq x y z
N MET A 1 -33.73 13.70 57.17
CA MET A 1 -32.45 14.41 57.44
C MET A 1 -31.40 13.83 56.47
N LYS A 2 -30.79 14.68 55.63
CA LYS A 2 -29.75 14.43 54.58
C LYS A 2 -28.34 14.37 55.23
N PRO A 3 -27.22 13.87 54.62
CA PRO A 3 -26.71 14.09 53.24
C PRO A 3 -26.14 12.84 52.51
N VAL A 4 -26.12 12.73 51.17
CA VAL A 4 -25.21 13.33 50.13
C VAL A 4 -23.73 12.91 50.25
N PHE A 5 -23.30 11.97 49.40
CA PHE A 5 -21.97 11.85 48.75
C PHE A 5 -22.19 11.00 47.47
N LEU A 6 -22.21 11.50 46.22
CA LEU A 6 -21.22 12.26 45.44
C LEU A 6 -20.22 11.33 44.71
N VAL A 7 -20.54 11.08 43.42
CA VAL A 7 -19.69 10.99 42.22
C VAL A 7 -18.54 9.95 42.17
N LEU A 8 -18.63 9.04 41.19
CA LEU A 8 -17.54 8.59 40.28
C LEU A 8 -18.15 7.56 39.30
N ALA A 9 -18.79 8.02 38.22
CA ALA A 9 -18.18 8.25 36.90
C ALA A 9 -17.76 6.96 36.17
N LEU A 10 -18.64 6.55 35.25
CA LEU A 10 -18.39 5.91 33.95
C LEU A 10 -16.89 5.79 33.58
N LEU A 11 -16.33 4.58 33.68
CA LEU A 11 -15.10 4.22 32.97
C LEU A 11 -15.49 3.44 31.71
N SER A 12 -15.82 4.25 30.71
CA SER A 12 -16.09 3.88 29.34
C SER A 12 -14.98 3.02 28.75
N THR A 13 -15.41 1.94 28.11
CA THR A 13 -14.75 1.20 27.05
C THR A 13 -13.78 2.05 26.21
N VAL A 14 -12.48 1.78 26.30
CA VAL A 14 -11.55 2.12 25.22
C VAL A 14 -11.12 0.80 24.60
N LEU A 15 -11.86 0.42 23.54
CA LEU A 15 -11.41 -0.55 22.56
C LEU A 15 -10.07 -0.08 22.01
N TRP A 16 -8.98 -0.73 22.42
CA TRP A 16 -7.77 -0.77 21.61
C TRP A 16 -8.02 -1.80 20.52
N LEU A 17 -8.81 -1.41 19.51
CA LEU A 17 -8.69 -1.96 18.17
C LEU A 17 -7.32 -1.49 17.66
N GLY A 18 -6.27 -2.24 18.01
CA GLY A 18 -5.04 -2.18 17.25
C GLY A 18 -5.40 -2.65 15.84
N CYS A 19 -5.27 -1.78 14.85
CA CYS A 19 -5.24 -2.18 13.45
C CYS A 19 -3.94 -2.96 13.21
N GLY A 20 -3.84 -4.17 13.76
CA GLY A 20 -2.85 -5.15 13.35
C GLY A 20 -3.30 -5.64 11.99
N ASP A 21 -2.52 -5.35 10.96
CA ASP A 21 -2.77 -5.83 9.60
C ASP A 21 -2.73 -7.37 9.65
N ASP A 22 -3.90 -8.04 9.70
CA ASP A 22 -4.05 -9.51 9.70
C ASP A 22 -3.57 -10.16 8.38
N ARG A 23 -2.84 -9.42 7.53
CA ARG A 23 -2.30 -9.92 6.28
C ARG A 23 -1.18 -10.91 6.55
N PRO A 24 -1.11 -12.02 5.81
CA PRO A 24 0.03 -12.92 5.88
C PRO A 24 1.33 -12.12 5.61
N PRO A 25 2.40 -12.39 6.37
CA PRO A 25 3.70 -11.75 6.09
C PRO A 25 4.12 -12.03 4.64
N GLY A 26 4.70 -11.02 3.99
CA GLY A 26 5.16 -11.13 2.61
C GLY A 26 4.07 -10.95 1.54
N THR A 27 2.94 -10.34 1.88
CA THR A 27 1.88 -9.99 0.91
C THR A 27 1.90 -8.49 0.57
N ALA A 28 1.46 -8.15 -0.64
CA ALA A 28 1.29 -6.76 -1.05
C ALA A 28 -0.04 -6.19 -0.53
N GLY A 29 -0.07 -4.87 -0.31
CA GLY A 29 -1.27 -4.15 0.10
C GLY A 29 -0.97 -2.71 0.49
N ASN A 30 -2.02 -1.89 0.63
CA ASN A 30 -1.89 -0.44 0.87
C ASN A 30 -1.12 -0.04 2.14
N GLU A 31 -0.89 -0.98 3.06
CA GLU A 31 -0.15 -0.75 4.32
C GLU A 31 1.09 -1.66 4.44
N SER A 32 1.43 -2.42 3.38
CA SER A 32 2.52 -3.40 3.42
C SER A 32 3.88 -2.73 3.29
N ALA A 33 4.76 -2.95 4.27
CA ALA A 33 6.15 -2.50 4.23
C ALA A 33 6.98 -3.17 3.12
N LEU A 34 6.47 -4.24 2.50
CA LEU A 34 7.10 -4.92 1.37
C LEU A 34 6.68 -4.28 0.04
N VAL A 35 5.37 -4.19 -0.24
CA VAL A 35 4.81 -3.58 -1.45
C VAL A 35 3.48 -2.89 -1.15
N GLY A 36 3.43 -1.57 -1.30
CA GLY A 36 2.21 -0.75 -1.30
C GLY A 36 2.04 0.20 -0.12
N GLY A 37 2.71 -0.06 1.00
CA GLY A 37 2.71 0.81 2.18
C GLY A 37 3.38 2.16 1.91
N THR A 38 2.99 3.18 2.68
CA THR A 38 3.60 4.50 2.61
C THR A 38 5.05 4.49 3.08
N CYS A 39 5.89 5.37 2.51
CA CYS A 39 7.25 5.56 2.98
C CYS A 39 7.75 6.98 2.67
N MET A 40 8.67 7.49 3.48
CA MET A 40 9.39 8.75 3.21
C MET A 40 10.84 8.53 2.78
N ASN A 41 11.41 7.35 3.07
CA ASN A 41 12.75 6.97 2.67
C ASN A 41 12.89 5.44 2.66
N ASN A 42 13.98 4.97 2.04
CA ASN A 42 14.27 3.55 1.87
C ASN A 42 14.32 2.74 3.17
N SER A 43 14.68 3.33 4.31
CA SER A 43 14.83 2.59 5.58
C SER A 43 13.50 2.15 6.18
N GLU A 44 12.38 2.70 5.69
CA GLU A 44 11.02 2.36 6.14
C GLU A 44 10.47 1.11 5.42
N CYS A 45 11.11 0.70 4.32
CA CYS A 45 10.66 -0.42 3.51
C CYS A 45 11.46 -1.69 3.82
N GLU A 46 10.77 -2.83 3.83
CA GLU A 46 11.38 -4.13 4.15
C GLU A 46 12.56 -4.48 3.22
N GLN A 47 12.45 -4.08 1.95
CA GLN A 47 13.47 -4.34 0.92
C GLN A 47 14.32 -3.11 0.58
N GLY A 48 14.19 -2.02 1.33
CA GLY A 48 15.03 -0.85 1.16
C GLY A 48 14.73 0.02 -0.06
N LEU A 49 13.54 -0.10 -0.67
CA LEU A 49 13.14 0.69 -1.83
C LEU A 49 11.82 1.42 -1.57
N CYS A 50 11.93 2.74 -1.45
CA CYS A 50 10.82 3.67 -1.40
C CYS A 50 10.75 4.43 -2.73
N GLU A 51 9.71 4.20 -3.51
CA GLU A 51 9.43 4.98 -4.72
C GLU A 51 8.61 6.21 -4.36
N ASP A 52 9.04 7.39 -4.83
CA ASP A 52 8.40 8.67 -4.55
C ASP A 52 8.16 9.48 -5.84
N GLY A 53 7.54 10.66 -5.68
CA GLY A 53 7.26 11.57 -6.77
C GLY A 53 5.79 11.57 -7.18
N PHE A 54 5.49 12.15 -8.36
CA PHE A 54 4.10 12.45 -8.71
C PHE A 54 3.22 11.21 -8.89
N ARG A 55 3.79 10.13 -9.44
CA ARG A 55 3.10 8.84 -9.60
C ARG A 55 3.04 8.05 -8.29
N PHE A 56 3.69 8.52 -7.23
CA PHE A 56 3.75 7.88 -5.93
C PHE A 56 3.49 8.90 -4.80
N PRO A 57 2.28 9.51 -4.74
CA PRO A 57 1.96 10.48 -3.71
C PRO A 57 2.12 9.84 -2.32
N GLY A 58 2.84 10.52 -1.43
CA GLY A 58 3.18 10.00 -0.09
C GLY A 58 4.15 8.82 -0.07
N GLY A 59 4.78 8.50 -1.20
CA GLY A 59 5.72 7.38 -1.37
C GLY A 59 5.06 6.00 -1.29
N THR A 60 5.69 5.00 -1.90
CA THR A 60 5.28 3.60 -1.79
C THR A 60 6.49 2.68 -1.61
N CYS A 61 6.42 1.78 -0.63
CA CYS A 61 7.35 0.67 -0.56
C CYS A 61 7.12 -0.25 -1.75
N THR A 62 8.20 -0.71 -2.36
CA THR A 62 8.14 -1.63 -3.49
C THR A 62 9.44 -2.42 -3.61
N VAL A 63 9.53 -3.28 -4.61
CA VAL A 63 10.71 -4.03 -5.00
C VAL A 63 10.88 -3.95 -6.50
N SER A 64 12.13 -3.93 -6.96
CA SER A 64 12.42 -4.08 -8.39
C SER A 64 12.08 -5.49 -8.87
N CYS A 65 11.61 -5.62 -10.11
CA CYS A 65 11.16 -6.90 -10.65
C CYS A 65 11.52 -7.04 -12.14
N GLY A 66 11.61 -8.29 -12.62
CA GLY A 66 11.79 -8.61 -14.04
C GLY A 66 10.48 -8.99 -14.74
N ASN A 67 9.54 -9.53 -13.96
CA ASN A 67 8.19 -9.94 -14.36
C ASN A 67 7.31 -10.07 -13.11
N THR A 68 6.00 -10.22 -13.31
CA THR A 68 5.01 -10.36 -12.22
C THR A 68 5.26 -11.54 -11.29
N GLY A 69 5.89 -12.62 -11.76
CA GLY A 69 6.25 -13.77 -10.93
C GLY A 69 7.31 -13.48 -9.86
N ASN A 70 8.01 -12.33 -9.95
CA ASN A 70 8.93 -11.86 -8.90
C ASN A 70 8.22 -11.06 -7.81
N CYS A 71 6.96 -10.68 -8.03
CA CYS A 71 6.22 -9.83 -7.11
C CYS A 71 5.47 -10.67 -6.06
N PRO A 72 5.36 -10.17 -4.81
CA PRO A 72 4.58 -10.83 -3.78
C PRO A 72 3.11 -10.94 -4.18
N GLN A 73 2.40 -11.88 -3.56
CA GLN A 73 0.98 -12.08 -3.83
C GLN A 73 0.20 -10.79 -3.60
N GLY A 74 -0.68 -10.46 -4.55
CA GLY A 74 -1.44 -9.21 -4.53
C GLY A 74 -0.75 -8.03 -5.23
N SER A 75 0.37 -8.26 -5.91
CA SER A 75 1.04 -7.24 -6.73
C SER A 75 1.43 -7.77 -8.12
N ALA A 76 1.74 -6.84 -9.03
CA ALA A 76 2.23 -7.14 -10.37
C ALA A 76 3.40 -6.23 -10.74
N CYS A 77 4.22 -6.69 -11.69
CA CYS A 77 5.40 -5.96 -12.11
C CYS A 77 5.04 -4.95 -13.21
N GLY A 78 4.91 -3.68 -12.83
CA GLY A 78 4.60 -2.60 -13.74
C GLY A 78 5.86 -2.02 -14.38
N ALA A 79 5.83 -1.82 -15.69
CA ALA A 79 6.87 -1.10 -16.42
C ALA A 79 6.60 0.40 -16.37
N LEU A 80 7.47 1.15 -15.69
CA LEU A 80 7.41 2.58 -15.54
C LEU A 80 8.64 3.25 -16.15
N ALA A 81 8.60 4.57 -16.27
CA ALA A 81 9.75 5.34 -16.74
C ALA A 81 10.96 5.25 -15.77
N SER A 82 10.72 5.02 -14.48
CA SER A 82 11.77 4.83 -13.47
C SER A 82 12.39 3.43 -13.47
N GLY A 83 11.78 2.47 -14.16
CA GLY A 83 12.17 1.06 -14.14
C GLY A 83 10.97 0.14 -13.95
N TRP A 84 11.23 -1.08 -13.49
CA TRP A 84 10.20 -2.10 -13.29
C TRP A 84 10.07 -2.39 -11.81
N VAL A 85 8.87 -2.16 -11.27
CA VAL A 85 8.60 -2.23 -9.83
C VAL A 85 7.28 -2.95 -9.56
N CYS A 86 7.20 -3.62 -8.40
CA CYS A 86 5.98 -4.31 -7.98
C CYS A 86 4.97 -3.31 -7.43
N LEU A 87 3.75 -3.32 -7.96
CA LEU A 87 2.67 -2.42 -7.54
C LEU A 87 1.47 -3.25 -7.12
N VAL A 88 0.72 -2.75 -6.13
CA VAL A 88 -0.48 -3.42 -5.61
C VAL A 88 -1.50 -3.58 -6.74
N ASN A 89 -2.02 -4.79 -6.92
CA ASN A 89 -3.07 -5.07 -7.89
C ASN A 89 -4.38 -4.41 -7.46
N CYS A 90 -5.18 -3.99 -8.43
CA CYS A 90 -6.50 -3.41 -8.19
C CYS A 90 -7.48 -3.81 -9.28
N ARG A 91 -8.76 -3.73 -8.94
CA ARG A 91 -9.89 -3.83 -9.86
C ARG A 91 -10.49 -2.46 -10.13
N ASP A 92 -10.57 -1.61 -9.11
CA ASP A 92 -11.02 -0.24 -9.22
C ASP A 92 -10.35 0.68 -8.19
N ALA A 93 -10.62 1.98 -8.26
CA ALA A 93 -9.94 2.97 -7.43
C ALA A 93 -10.21 2.79 -5.93
N SER A 94 -11.27 2.08 -5.52
CA SER A 94 -11.55 1.84 -4.10
C SER A 94 -10.63 0.79 -3.46
N ASP A 95 -9.95 -0.02 -4.28
CA ASP A 95 -8.91 -0.94 -3.81
C ASP A 95 -7.62 -0.22 -3.44
N CYS A 96 -7.43 1.00 -3.95
CA CYS A 96 -6.20 1.77 -3.80
C CYS A 96 -6.25 2.71 -2.60
N ARG A 97 -5.06 3.02 -2.07
CA ARG A 97 -4.90 4.05 -1.05
C ARG A 97 -5.37 5.42 -1.59
N THR A 98 -5.74 6.32 -0.68
CA THR A 98 -6.01 7.73 -1.00
C THR A 98 -4.92 8.31 -1.90
N ASP A 99 -5.34 9.08 -2.91
CA ASP A 99 -4.52 9.71 -3.96
C ASP A 99 -3.92 8.76 -5.01
N TYR A 100 -4.22 7.46 -4.94
CA TYR A 100 -3.91 6.48 -5.97
C TYR A 100 -5.15 6.14 -6.79
N LEU A 101 -4.94 5.81 -8.06
CA LEU A 101 -5.96 5.33 -8.98
C LEU A 101 -5.63 3.90 -9.39
N CYS A 102 -6.66 3.16 -9.75
CA CYS A 102 -6.47 1.88 -10.42
C CYS A 102 -6.24 2.11 -11.91
N GLU A 103 -5.01 1.92 -12.37
CA GLU A 103 -4.60 2.21 -13.74
C GLU A 103 -3.97 0.97 -14.38
N ALA A 104 -4.25 0.76 -15.67
CA ALA A 104 -3.60 -0.28 -16.45
C ALA A 104 -2.23 0.21 -16.93
N VAL A 105 -1.17 -0.47 -16.54
CA VAL A 105 0.21 -0.21 -17.00
C VAL A 105 0.77 -1.39 -17.76
N THR A 106 1.77 -1.18 -18.60
CA THR A 106 2.46 -2.27 -19.30
C THR A 106 3.09 -3.23 -18.30
N GLU A 107 2.89 -4.53 -18.47
CA GLU A 107 3.51 -5.56 -17.65
C GLU A 107 4.96 -5.79 -18.07
N ALA A 108 5.87 -5.77 -17.10
CA ALA A 108 7.30 -5.99 -17.34
C ALA A 108 7.58 -7.42 -17.86
N GLY A 109 8.59 -7.55 -18.73
CA GLY A 109 9.04 -8.83 -19.25
C GLY A 109 8.12 -9.46 -20.30
N THR A 110 7.13 -8.71 -20.82
CA THR A 110 6.19 -9.16 -21.86
C THR A 110 6.32 -8.35 -23.16
N ASN A 111 5.63 -8.75 -24.24
CA ASN A 111 5.68 -8.12 -25.56
C ASN A 111 4.84 -6.81 -25.67
N GLU A 112 5.04 -5.85 -24.76
CA GLU A 112 4.45 -4.48 -24.70
C GLU A 112 2.92 -4.35 -24.76
N THR A 113 2.20 -5.45 -25.02
CA THR A 113 0.74 -5.51 -25.20
C THR A 113 0.02 -6.12 -24.00
N SER A 114 0.76 -6.67 -23.04
CA SER A 114 0.20 -7.16 -21.78
C SER A 114 0.12 -6.01 -20.79
N MET A 115 -1.05 -5.80 -20.22
CA MET A 115 -1.30 -4.74 -19.24
C MET A 115 -1.77 -5.35 -17.92
N VAL A 116 -1.34 -4.74 -16.81
CA VAL A 116 -1.75 -5.09 -15.45
C VAL A 116 -2.39 -3.89 -14.77
N SER A 117 -3.49 -4.11 -14.07
CA SER A 117 -4.18 -3.08 -13.31
C SER A 117 -3.58 -2.94 -11.92
N VAL A 118 -2.98 -1.79 -11.65
CA VAL A 118 -2.21 -1.53 -10.44
C VAL A 118 -2.57 -0.18 -9.82
N CYS A 119 -2.36 -0.06 -8.50
CA CYS A 119 -2.50 1.18 -7.78
C CYS A 119 -1.30 2.09 -8.05
N ILE A 120 -1.54 3.24 -8.67
CA ILE A 120 -0.53 4.25 -8.95
C ILE A 120 -1.16 5.65 -8.89
N GLY A 121 -0.39 6.66 -8.47
CA GLY A 121 -0.84 8.05 -8.46
C GLY A 121 -1.21 8.54 -9.86
N PRO A 122 -2.04 9.58 -10.03
CA PRO A 122 -2.55 10.02 -11.32
C PRO A 122 -1.47 10.38 -12.34
N ALA A 123 -1.78 10.31 -13.63
CA ALA A 123 -0.89 10.78 -14.70
C ALA A 123 -0.92 12.32 -14.78
N ARG A 124 0.17 12.96 -15.23
CA ARG A 124 0.18 14.41 -15.51
C ARG A 124 -0.36 14.70 -16.90
#